data_AF-A0A1R0KVN2-F1
#
_entry.id   AF-A0A1R0KVN2-F1
#
_cell.length_a   1.000
_cell.length_b   1.000
_cell.length_c   1.000
_cell.angle_alpha   90.00
_cell.angle_beta   90.00
_cell.angle_gamma   90.00
#
_symmetry.space_group_name_H-M   'P 1'
#
loop_
_entity.id
_entity.type
_entity.pdbx_description
1 polymer ?
#
loop_
_entity_poly.entity_id
_entity_poly.type
_entity_poly.pdbx_seq_one_letter_code
_entity_poly.pdbx_strand_id
1 'polypeptide(L)'
;MPKPTLTVQNAAIATASVEIKTLTVSGKQVTLAVFRQLLEQPLVLDDGTLAGQPWGVVNYHPDKCGNAAEHWHIVWQDGSDLRRSRVQIKPSFDLFRPDEADDFIASCVYDLLSTGTTPYFEGKPPVQKLMTAAWDGIPVTTGHDFSVYMALPDQARAVVRAGEKLAHAESLYSGSTSDFAANQVSEAKARHEAAMSILADEITELRATTDELYTRYRATVEHEHRRRLRHVAVRDELAQLPQLFIAV
;
A
#
# COMPACT_ATOMS: atom_id res chain seq x y z
N MET A 1 43.34 5.21 -18.35
CA MET A 1 43.37 3.94 -19.13
C MET A 1 43.13 4.28 -20.59
N PRO A 2 43.88 3.71 -21.55
CA PRO A 2 43.66 3.97 -22.97
C PRO A 2 42.30 3.41 -23.41
N LYS A 3 41.57 4.15 -24.26
CA LYS A 3 40.32 3.68 -24.88
C LYS A 3 40.66 2.56 -25.87
N PRO A 4 39.89 1.45 -25.88
CA PRO A 4 40.12 0.38 -26.84
C PRO A 4 39.93 0.90 -28.28
N THR A 5 40.93 0.69 -29.12
CA THR A 5 40.87 1.04 -30.54
C THR A 5 40.16 -0.07 -31.30
N LEU A 6 39.03 0.26 -31.93
CA LEU A 6 38.33 -0.63 -32.85
C LEU A 6 39.21 -0.81 -34.11
N THR A 7 39.59 -2.05 -34.41
CA THR A 7 40.32 -2.48 -35.60
C THR A 7 39.40 -3.36 -36.46
N VAL A 8 39.73 -3.50 -37.74
CA VAL A 8 38.98 -4.40 -38.64
C VAL A 8 39.00 -5.85 -38.13
N GLN A 9 40.00 -6.25 -37.34
CA GLN A 9 40.09 -7.60 -36.75
C GLN A 9 39.26 -7.78 -35.48
N ASN A 10 38.86 -6.71 -34.78
CA ASN A 10 38.03 -6.78 -33.57
C ASN A 10 36.60 -6.26 -33.77
N ALA A 11 36.29 -5.75 -34.97
CA ALA A 11 34.94 -5.42 -35.40
C ALA A 11 34.18 -6.71 -35.82
N ALA A 12 33.30 -7.20 -34.96
CA ALA A 12 32.40 -8.29 -35.28
C ALA A 12 31.02 -7.73 -35.67
N ILE A 13 30.49 -8.15 -36.82
CA ILE A 13 29.10 -7.88 -37.20
C ILE A 13 28.25 -9.01 -36.63
N ALA A 14 27.39 -8.68 -35.66
CA ALA A 14 26.37 -9.59 -35.17
C ALA A 14 25.05 -9.28 -35.89
N THR A 15 24.63 -10.18 -36.78
CA THR A 15 23.32 -10.08 -37.44
C THR A 15 22.27 -10.72 -36.55
N ALA A 16 21.25 -9.95 -36.16
CA ALA A 16 20.07 -10.47 -35.48
C ALA A 16 18.93 -10.69 -36.50
N SER A 17 18.30 -11.87 -36.45
CA SER A 17 17.04 -12.11 -37.18
C SER A 17 15.87 -11.74 -36.27
N VAL A 18 14.92 -10.95 -36.78
CA VAL A 18 13.78 -10.44 -36.00
C VAL A 18 12.48 -10.79 -36.72
N GLU A 19 11.52 -11.35 -35.99
CA GLU A 19 10.16 -11.55 -36.48
C GLU A 19 9.31 -10.29 -36.20
N ILE A 20 8.62 -9.78 -37.21
CA ILE A 20 7.73 -8.62 -37.08
C ILE A 20 6.29 -9.11 -37.00
N LYS A 21 5.65 -8.90 -35.84
CA LYS A 21 4.23 -9.19 -35.64
C LYS A 21 3.41 -7.95 -35.95
N THR A 22 2.38 -8.11 -36.80
CA THR A 22 1.48 -7.02 -37.20
C THR A 22 0.07 -7.30 -36.72
N LEU A 23 -0.64 -6.25 -36.31
CA LEU A 23 -2.04 -6.33 -35.96
C LEU A 23 -2.88 -6.27 -37.24
N THR A 24 -3.80 -7.22 -37.42
CA THR A 24 -4.73 -7.23 -38.56
C THR A 24 -6.18 -7.31 -38.10
N VAL A 25 -7.07 -6.60 -38.80
CA VAL A 25 -8.52 -6.67 -38.61
C VAL A 25 -9.13 -7.01 -39.97
N SER A 26 -9.87 -8.12 -40.04
CA SER A 26 -10.45 -8.65 -41.29
C SER A 26 -9.43 -8.78 -42.43
N GLY A 27 -8.20 -9.23 -42.11
CA GLY A 27 -7.11 -9.43 -43.08
C GLY A 27 -6.40 -8.15 -43.54
N LYS A 28 -6.78 -6.97 -43.01
CA LYS A 28 -6.09 -5.70 -43.30
C LYS A 28 -5.22 -5.29 -42.13
N GLN A 29 -3.99 -4.86 -42.41
CA GLN A 29 -3.09 -4.35 -41.37
C GLN A 29 -3.67 -3.09 -40.73
N VAL A 30 -3.61 -3.03 -39.40
CA VAL A 30 -4.04 -1.86 -38.63
C VAL A 30 -3.06 -0.72 -38.87
N THR A 31 -3.61 0.43 -39.26
CA THR A 31 -2.87 1.68 -39.41
C THR A 31 -2.84 2.47 -38.12
N LEU A 32 -1.94 3.44 -38.04
CA LEU A 32 -1.86 4.38 -36.92
C LEU A 32 -3.19 5.14 -36.70
N ALA A 33 -3.89 5.50 -37.77
CA ALA A 33 -5.19 6.18 -37.67
C ALA A 33 -6.24 5.29 -36.99
N VAL A 34 -6.29 4.00 -37.31
CA VAL A 34 -7.20 3.04 -36.67
C VAL A 34 -6.81 2.80 -35.22
N PHE A 35 -5.52 2.64 -34.92
CA PHE A 35 -5.05 2.49 -33.53
C PHE A 35 -5.49 3.65 -32.63
N ARG A 36 -5.39 4.89 -33.13
CA ARG A 36 -5.83 6.09 -32.39
C ARG A 36 -7.34 6.14 -32.14
N GLN A 37 -8.14 5.43 -32.93
CA GLN A 37 -9.58 5.34 -32.75
C GLN A 37 -9.99 4.26 -31.73
N LEU A 38 -9.09 3.38 -31.31
CA LEU A 38 -9.39 2.40 -30.27
C LEU A 38 -9.72 3.10 -28.96
N LEU A 39 -10.83 2.67 -28.34
CA LEU A 39 -11.26 3.20 -27.06
C LEU A 39 -10.21 2.85 -25.99
N GLU A 40 -9.81 3.86 -25.21
CA GLU A 40 -8.92 3.65 -24.09
C GLU A 40 -9.71 3.15 -22.88
N GLN A 41 -9.33 1.98 -22.35
CA GLN A 41 -9.90 1.39 -21.15
C GLN A 41 -8.85 0.60 -20.37
N PRO A 42 -8.98 0.53 -19.02
CA PRO A 42 -8.06 -0.25 -18.19
C PRO A 42 -8.07 -1.73 -18.58
N LEU A 43 -6.90 -2.27 -18.90
CA LEU A 43 -6.70 -3.71 -19.09
C LEU A 43 -6.52 -4.43 -17.74
N VAL A 44 -5.78 -3.84 -16.81
CA VAL A 44 -5.54 -4.41 -15.48
C VAL A 44 -6.52 -3.75 -14.51
N LEU A 45 -7.40 -4.56 -13.91
CA LEU A 45 -8.40 -4.11 -12.94
C LEU A 45 -7.78 -3.88 -11.55
N ASP A 46 -8.53 -3.25 -10.65
CA ASP A 46 -8.07 -2.92 -9.28
C ASP A 46 -7.73 -4.17 -8.44
N ASP A 47 -8.40 -5.29 -8.71
CA ASP A 47 -8.13 -6.55 -8.04
C ASP A 47 -6.90 -7.30 -8.60
N GLY A 48 -6.25 -6.74 -9.62
CA GLY A 48 -5.10 -7.32 -10.31
C GLY A 48 -5.46 -8.34 -11.39
N THR A 49 -6.72 -8.49 -11.77
CA THR A 49 -7.14 -9.35 -12.89
C THR A 49 -7.11 -8.62 -14.23
N LEU A 50 -7.16 -9.36 -15.34
CA LEU A 50 -7.25 -8.81 -16.69
C LEU A 50 -8.71 -8.67 -17.12
N ALA A 51 -9.08 -7.49 -17.62
CA ALA A 51 -10.39 -7.20 -18.17
C ALA A 51 -10.68 -7.91 -19.51
N GLY A 52 -9.66 -8.45 -20.17
CA GLY A 52 -9.78 -9.14 -21.44
C GLY A 52 -8.45 -9.71 -21.91
N GLN A 53 -8.40 -10.17 -23.16
CA GLN A 53 -7.22 -10.84 -23.72
C GLN A 53 -6.21 -9.80 -24.23
N PRO A 54 -4.99 -9.71 -23.67
CA PRO A 54 -3.94 -8.90 -24.25
C PRO A 54 -3.41 -9.50 -25.55
N TRP A 55 -3.14 -8.65 -26.54
CA TRP A 55 -2.59 -9.06 -27.84
C TRP A 55 -1.12 -8.68 -27.99
N GLY A 56 -0.74 -7.48 -27.55
CA GLY A 56 0.64 -7.03 -27.64
C GLY A 56 0.87 -5.56 -27.31
N VAL A 57 2.15 -5.18 -27.24
CA VAL A 57 2.59 -3.82 -26.91
C VAL A 57 2.82 -3.01 -28.19
N VAL A 58 2.30 -1.79 -28.26
CA VAL A 58 2.55 -0.86 -29.35
C VAL A 58 3.51 0.22 -28.87
N ASN A 59 4.67 0.36 -29.51
CA ASN A 59 5.63 1.43 -29.20
C ASN A 59 5.26 2.75 -29.89
N TYR A 60 4.06 3.26 -29.60
CA TYR A 60 3.56 4.53 -30.11
C TYR A 60 2.87 5.30 -28.98
N HIS A 61 3.25 6.56 -28.81
CA HIS A 61 2.77 7.43 -27.74
C HIS A 61 1.83 8.50 -28.32
N PRO A 62 0.50 8.26 -28.40
CA PRO A 62 -0.45 9.21 -28.97
C PRO A 62 -0.43 10.57 -28.24
N ASP A 63 -0.24 10.55 -26.92
CA ASP A 63 -0.44 11.71 -26.05
C ASP A 63 0.87 12.34 -25.54
N LYS A 64 2.01 12.08 -26.21
CA LYS A 64 3.33 12.62 -25.86
C LYS A 64 3.67 12.44 -24.36
N CYS A 65 3.73 11.20 -23.91
CA CYS A 65 3.87 10.84 -22.49
C CYS A 65 5.26 11.12 -21.86
N GLY A 66 5.99 12.15 -22.31
CA GLY A 66 7.41 12.39 -22.00
C GLY A 66 7.75 12.63 -20.53
N ASN A 67 6.77 12.99 -19.68
CA ASN A 67 6.97 13.19 -18.23
C ASN A 67 6.27 12.11 -17.38
N ALA A 68 5.68 11.10 -18.01
CA ALA A 68 4.91 10.09 -17.29
C ALA A 68 5.82 8.93 -16.86
N ALA A 69 5.50 8.31 -15.72
CA ALA A 69 6.15 7.06 -15.30
C ALA A 69 6.12 6.01 -16.43
N GLU A 70 7.13 5.15 -16.50
CA GLU A 70 7.29 4.14 -17.55
C GLU A 70 6.04 3.25 -17.67
N HIS A 71 5.49 3.16 -18.89
CA HIS A 71 4.26 2.42 -19.16
C HIS A 71 4.28 1.77 -20.55
N TRP A 72 3.47 0.73 -20.70
CA TRP A 72 3.15 0.12 -21.98
C TRP A 72 1.85 0.67 -22.53
N HIS A 73 1.77 0.76 -23.86
CA HIS A 73 0.51 0.88 -24.58
C HIS A 73 0.15 -0.50 -25.11
N ILE A 74 -0.90 -1.10 -24.58
CA ILE A 74 -1.28 -2.49 -24.88
C ILE A 74 -2.59 -2.48 -25.67
N VAL A 75 -2.61 -3.22 -26.78
CA VAL A 75 -3.87 -3.56 -27.47
C VAL A 75 -4.40 -4.84 -26.85
N TRP A 76 -5.70 -4.84 -26.54
CA TRP A 76 -6.37 -5.95 -25.91
C TRP A 76 -7.80 -6.08 -26.42
N GLN A 77 -8.41 -7.23 -26.18
CA GLN A 77 -9.74 -7.58 -26.68
C GLN A 77 -10.71 -7.83 -25.53
N ASP A 78 -11.89 -7.22 -25.63
CA ASP A 78 -13.04 -7.44 -24.78
C ASP A 78 -14.20 -7.97 -25.64
N GLY A 79 -14.45 -9.27 -25.60
CA GLY A 79 -15.40 -9.92 -26.49
C GLY A 79 -15.04 -9.68 -27.97
N SER A 80 -15.89 -8.94 -28.69
CA SER A 80 -15.67 -8.59 -30.11
C SER A 80 -14.86 -7.30 -30.31
N ASP A 81 -14.66 -6.51 -29.25
CA ASP A 81 -14.16 -5.15 -29.37
C ASP A 81 -12.66 -5.10 -29.07
N LEU A 82 -11.93 -4.35 -29.91
CA LEU A 82 -10.54 -4.01 -29.63
C LEU A 82 -10.46 -2.71 -28.83
N ARG A 83 -9.62 -2.73 -27.81
CA ARG A 83 -9.38 -1.63 -26.90
C ARG A 83 -7.88 -1.38 -26.77
N ARG A 84 -7.54 -0.20 -26.28
CA ARG A 84 -6.16 0.12 -25.88
C ARG A 84 -6.12 0.42 -24.38
N SER A 85 -5.02 0.07 -23.73
CA SER A 85 -4.77 0.44 -22.34
C SER A 85 -3.39 1.04 -22.21
N ARG A 86 -3.27 2.03 -21.32
CA ARG A 86 -2.00 2.43 -20.75
C ARG A 86 -1.77 1.64 -19.47
N VAL A 87 -0.66 0.92 -19.36
CA VAL A 87 -0.34 0.08 -18.19
C VAL A 87 1.03 0.47 -17.64
N GLN A 88 1.08 0.92 -16.39
CA GLN A 88 2.35 1.21 -15.70
C GLN A 88 3.18 -0.06 -15.55
N ILE A 89 4.47 0.00 -15.94
CA ILE A 89 5.38 -1.16 -15.88
C ILE A 89 5.57 -1.60 -14.44
N LYS A 90 5.80 -0.64 -13.54
CA LYS A 90 5.86 -0.88 -12.11
C LYS A 90 4.53 -0.47 -11.50
N PRO A 91 3.81 -1.37 -10.79
CA PRO A 91 2.63 -0.95 -10.07
C PRO A 91 3.06 0.02 -8.96
N SER A 92 2.42 1.17 -8.88
CA SER A 92 2.45 2.01 -7.69
C SER A 92 1.24 1.64 -6.83
N PHE A 93 1.49 1.30 -5.57
CA PHE A 93 0.43 1.10 -4.60
C PHE A 93 0.45 2.24 -3.61
N ASP A 94 -0.72 2.78 -3.30
CA ASP A 94 -0.86 3.71 -2.20
C ASP A 94 -0.61 3.01 -0.86
N LEU A 95 -0.43 3.83 0.17
CA LEU A 95 -0.36 3.35 1.55
C LEU A 95 -1.64 2.59 1.88
N PHE A 96 -1.50 1.36 2.36
CA PHE A 96 -2.62 0.55 2.79
C PHE A 96 -2.92 0.77 4.27
N ARG A 97 -4.13 1.23 4.56
CA ARG A 97 -4.67 1.49 5.90
C ARG A 97 -6.03 0.80 6.00
N PRO A 98 -6.08 -0.45 6.48
CA PRO A 98 -7.35 -1.15 6.63
C PRO A 98 -8.11 -0.60 7.83
N ASP A 99 -9.42 -0.42 7.71
CA ASP A 99 -10.27 0.08 8.80
C ASP A 99 -10.16 -0.83 10.04
N GLU A 100 -9.99 -2.14 9.85
CA GLU A 100 -9.84 -3.10 10.95
C GLU A 100 -8.53 -2.93 11.74
N ALA A 101 -7.54 -2.19 11.22
CA ALA A 101 -6.36 -1.84 12.00
C ALA A 101 -6.68 -0.90 13.15
N ASP A 102 -7.61 0.05 12.95
CA ASP A 102 -7.96 1.05 13.95
C ASP A 102 -8.65 0.37 15.14
N ASP A 103 -9.64 -0.48 14.87
CA ASP A 103 -10.33 -1.30 15.87
C ASP A 103 -9.35 -2.19 16.67
N PHE A 104 -8.47 -2.90 15.96
CA PHE A 104 -7.47 -3.77 16.59
C PHE A 104 -6.52 -2.98 17.50
N ILE A 105 -6.06 -1.81 17.06
CA ILE A 105 -5.14 -0.97 17.83
C ILE A 105 -5.83 -0.33 19.03
N ALA A 106 -7.08 0.12 18.88
CA ALA A 106 -7.89 0.61 20.00
C ALA A 106 -7.98 -0.47 21.10
N SER A 107 -8.34 -1.70 20.72
CA SER A 107 -8.44 -2.83 21.65
C SER A 107 -7.12 -3.15 22.35
N CYS A 108 -6.01 -3.14 21.61
CA CYS A 108 -4.70 -3.36 22.21
C CYS A 108 -4.28 -2.27 23.20
N VAL A 109 -4.57 -1.00 22.90
CA VAL A 109 -4.27 0.12 23.80
C VAL A 109 -5.07 -0.03 25.10
N TYR A 110 -6.34 -0.39 24.99
CA TYR A 110 -7.18 -0.65 26.14
C TYR A 110 -6.68 -1.83 26.98
N ASP A 111 -6.37 -2.98 26.37
CA ASP A 111 -5.83 -4.15 27.09
C ASP A 111 -4.52 -3.80 27.82
N LEU A 112 -3.61 -3.11 27.14
CA LEU A 112 -2.33 -2.69 27.69
C LEU A 112 -2.50 -1.78 28.91
N LEU A 113 -3.40 -0.80 28.84
CA LEU A 113 -3.59 0.18 29.91
C LEU A 113 -4.45 -0.34 31.06
N SER A 114 -5.39 -1.26 30.78
CA SER A 114 -6.25 -1.86 31.80
C SER A 114 -5.57 -3.01 32.55
N THR A 115 -4.77 -3.83 31.86
CA THR A 115 -4.14 -5.03 32.45
C THR A 115 -2.63 -4.91 32.64
N GLY A 116 -2.01 -3.86 32.10
CA GLY A 116 -0.56 -3.67 32.10
C GLY A 116 0.19 -4.52 31.07
N THR A 117 -0.51 -5.39 30.32
CA THR A 117 0.10 -6.25 29.31
C THR A 117 -0.81 -6.40 28.09
N THR A 118 -0.23 -6.80 26.96
CA THR A 118 -0.98 -7.25 25.78
C THR A 118 -0.09 -8.23 25.02
N PRO A 119 -0.62 -9.40 24.62
CA PRO A 119 0.20 -10.43 23.97
C PRO A 119 0.79 -9.95 22.63
N TYR A 120 0.17 -8.94 22.00
CA TYR A 120 0.58 -8.40 20.70
C TYR A 120 1.79 -7.45 20.78
N PHE A 121 2.08 -6.92 21.97
CA PHE A 121 3.23 -6.03 22.21
C PHE A 121 4.21 -6.58 23.24
N GLU A 122 4.06 -7.84 23.65
CA GLU A 122 4.96 -8.49 24.60
C GLU A 122 6.42 -8.43 24.11
N GLY A 123 7.34 -7.99 24.98
CA GLY A 123 8.77 -7.80 24.65
C GLY A 123 9.10 -6.56 23.79
N LYS A 124 8.12 -5.74 23.39
CA LYS A 124 8.33 -4.44 22.74
C LYS A 124 8.02 -3.33 23.75
N PRO A 125 8.79 -2.23 23.84
CA PRO A 125 8.50 -1.14 24.80
C PRO A 125 7.13 -0.54 24.46
N PRO A 126 6.06 -0.84 25.22
CA PRO A 126 4.70 -0.84 24.67
C PRO A 126 4.20 0.58 24.37
N VAL A 127 4.31 1.48 25.34
CA VAL A 127 3.77 2.84 25.21
C VAL A 127 4.68 3.70 24.35
N GLN A 128 6.00 3.71 24.59
CA GLN A 128 6.92 4.66 23.95
C GLN A 128 7.06 4.45 22.43
N LYS A 129 6.93 3.20 21.93
CA LYS A 129 6.88 2.90 20.48
C LYS A 129 5.50 3.15 19.86
N LEU A 130 4.40 2.86 20.56
CA LEU A 130 3.05 3.30 20.13
C LEU A 130 3.01 4.84 20.01
N MET A 131 3.68 5.54 20.91
CA MET A 131 3.80 7.00 20.97
C MET A 131 4.65 7.59 19.83
N THR A 132 5.79 6.98 19.50
CA THR A 132 6.57 7.42 18.32
C THR A 132 5.83 7.09 17.02
N ALA A 133 5.10 5.98 17.00
CA ALA A 133 4.34 5.56 15.83
C ALA A 133 2.99 6.29 15.65
N ALA A 134 2.52 7.05 16.65
CA ALA A 134 1.33 7.89 16.52
C ALA A 134 1.46 8.95 15.41
N TRP A 135 2.69 9.24 14.97
CA TRP A 135 3.01 10.28 13.99
C TRP A 135 3.41 9.71 12.62
N ASP A 136 4.08 8.55 12.59
CA ASP A 136 4.61 7.95 11.34
C ASP A 136 3.90 6.63 10.94
N GLY A 137 2.96 6.15 11.77
CA GLY A 137 2.33 4.83 11.69
C GLY A 137 3.28 3.70 12.10
N ILE A 138 2.76 2.62 12.68
CA ILE A 138 3.57 1.42 12.94
C ILE A 138 3.68 0.65 11.63
N PRO A 139 4.87 0.51 11.00
CA PRO A 139 5.06 -0.52 10.00
C PRO A 139 4.95 -1.86 10.71
N VAL A 140 3.80 -2.54 10.57
CA VAL A 140 3.76 -3.95 10.93
C VAL A 140 4.53 -4.65 9.85
N THR A 141 5.73 -5.13 10.16
CA THR A 141 6.41 -6.09 9.29
C THR A 141 5.55 -7.33 9.25
N THR A 142 4.75 -7.44 8.22
CA THR A 142 3.82 -8.56 7.99
C THR A 142 4.52 -9.78 7.40
N GLY A 143 5.83 -9.66 7.10
CA GLY A 143 6.57 -10.63 6.30
C GLY A 143 6.37 -10.43 4.79
N HIS A 144 5.69 -9.35 4.39
CA HIS A 144 5.44 -9.00 2.99
C HIS A 144 6.33 -7.83 2.54
N ASP A 145 6.46 -7.66 1.22
CA ASP A 145 7.26 -6.62 0.57
C ASP A 145 6.63 -5.21 0.65
N PHE A 146 5.61 -5.02 1.51
CA PHE A 146 4.95 -3.72 1.69
C PHE A 146 4.68 -3.43 3.16
N SER A 147 4.76 -2.15 3.51
CA SER A 147 4.42 -1.65 4.84
C SER A 147 2.92 -1.49 4.98
N VAL A 148 2.34 -2.13 6.00
CA VAL A 148 1.01 -1.78 6.50
C VAL A 148 1.17 -0.70 7.56
N TYR A 149 0.41 0.38 7.43
CA TYR A 149 0.46 1.48 8.38
C TYR A 149 -0.76 1.43 9.28
N MET A 150 -0.51 1.39 10.58
CA MET A 150 -1.55 1.55 11.59
C MET A 150 -1.36 2.91 12.27
N ALA A 151 -2.40 3.74 12.25
CA ALA A 151 -2.44 4.96 13.04
C ALA A 151 -3.03 4.63 14.42
N LEU A 152 -2.76 5.47 15.42
CA LEU A 152 -3.51 5.44 16.66
C LEU A 152 -4.86 6.14 16.42
N PRO A 153 -6.01 5.45 16.65
CA PRO A 153 -7.32 6.08 16.63
C PRO A 153 -7.37 7.27 17.60
N ASP A 154 -8.24 8.23 17.33
CA ASP A 154 -8.25 9.50 18.08
C ASP A 154 -8.54 9.29 19.58
N GLN A 155 -9.41 8.34 19.92
CA GLN A 155 -9.77 7.98 21.28
C GLN A 155 -8.60 7.28 21.98
N ALA A 156 -7.95 6.32 21.33
CA ALA A 156 -6.73 5.69 21.84
C ALA A 156 -5.60 6.72 22.06
N ARG A 157 -5.45 7.67 21.13
CA ARG A 157 -4.48 8.77 21.25
C ARG A 157 -4.82 9.69 22.43
N ALA A 158 -6.10 9.98 22.67
CA ALA A 158 -6.55 10.79 23.79
C ALA A 158 -6.21 10.12 25.13
N VAL A 159 -6.45 8.81 25.24
CA VAL A 159 -6.07 8.01 26.42
C VAL A 159 -4.57 8.06 26.67
N VAL A 160 -3.75 7.77 25.67
CA VAL A 160 -2.28 7.79 25.79
C VAL A 160 -1.78 9.16 26.27
N ARG A 161 -2.25 10.25 25.65
CA ARG A 161 -1.89 11.62 26.06
C ARG A 161 -2.34 11.96 27.48
N ALA A 162 -3.50 11.47 27.90
CA ALA A 162 -3.98 11.67 29.27
C ALA A 162 -3.12 10.89 30.28
N GLY A 163 -2.69 9.68 29.92
CA GLY A 163 -1.77 8.87 30.71
C GLY A 163 -0.40 9.50 30.88
N GLU A 164 0.17 10.10 29.82
CA GLU A 164 1.43 10.86 29.92
C GLU A 164 1.33 12.04 30.90
N LYS A 165 0.22 12.78 30.82
CA LYS A 165 -0.03 13.91 31.72
C LYS A 165 -0.16 13.46 33.17
N LEU A 166 -0.82 12.32 33.40
CA LEU A 166 -0.93 11.72 34.72
C LEU A 166 0.45 11.31 35.25
N ALA A 167 1.23 10.56 34.48
CA ALA A 167 2.58 10.15 34.88
C ALA A 167 3.50 11.34 35.16
N HIS A 168 3.40 12.41 34.36
CA HIS A 168 4.13 13.65 34.60
C HIS A 168 3.69 14.33 35.91
N ALA A 169 2.38 14.45 36.16
CA ALA A 169 1.87 15.04 37.39
C ALA A 169 2.28 14.22 38.64
N GLU A 170 2.25 12.89 38.55
CA GLU A 170 2.69 11.99 39.63
C GLU A 170 4.19 12.14 39.91
N SER A 171 5.00 12.29 38.86
CA SER A 171 6.43 12.54 39.00
C SER A 171 6.72 13.87 39.71
N LEU A 172 5.97 14.93 39.40
CA LEU A 172 6.08 16.22 40.11
C LEU A 172 5.61 16.12 41.57
N TYR A 173 4.60 15.29 41.85
CA TYR A 173 4.08 15.08 43.19
C TYR A 173 5.02 14.23 44.08
N SER A 174 5.75 13.27 43.51
CA SER A 174 6.62 12.33 44.25
C SER A 174 7.71 12.99 45.13
N GLY A 175 7.95 14.29 44.99
CA GLY A 175 8.87 15.07 45.84
C GLY A 175 8.24 16.33 46.44
N SER A 176 6.92 16.47 46.41
CA SER A 176 6.21 17.71 46.77
C SER A 176 5.14 17.46 47.82
N THR A 177 5.02 18.37 48.78
CA THR A 177 3.90 18.45 49.73
C THR A 177 2.87 19.51 49.33
N SER A 178 2.98 20.06 48.13
CA SER A 178 2.13 21.16 47.67
C SER A 178 0.73 20.66 47.29
N ASP A 179 -0.30 21.30 47.86
CA ASP A 179 -1.70 21.09 47.47
C ASP A 179 -1.92 21.31 45.97
N PHE A 180 -1.15 22.20 45.34
CA PHE A 180 -1.20 22.42 43.91
C PHE A 180 -0.75 21.18 43.11
N ALA A 181 0.31 20.50 43.56
CA ALA A 181 0.77 19.27 42.92
C ALA A 181 -0.24 18.13 43.11
N ALA A 182 -0.85 18.03 44.30
CA ALA A 182 -1.93 17.07 44.56
C ALA A 182 -3.16 17.32 43.65
N ASN A 183 -3.57 18.58 43.49
CA ASN A 183 -4.68 18.95 42.60
C ASN A 183 -4.38 18.61 41.13
N GLN A 184 -3.15 18.84 40.66
CA GLN A 184 -2.75 18.47 39.29
C GLN A 184 -2.84 16.96 39.04
N VAL A 185 -2.41 16.13 40.00
CA VAL A 185 -2.55 14.67 39.90
C VAL A 185 -4.03 14.29 39.84
N SER A 186 -4.86 14.86 40.70
CA SER A 186 -6.30 14.57 40.74
C SER A 186 -6.99 14.93 39.40
N GLU A 187 -6.71 16.11 38.84
CA GLU A 187 -7.26 16.50 37.54
C GLU A 187 -6.76 15.61 36.40
N ALA A 188 -5.47 15.30 36.37
CA ALA A 188 -4.89 14.45 35.34
C ALA A 188 -5.48 13.04 35.39
N LYS A 189 -5.69 12.50 36.61
CA LYS A 189 -6.33 11.21 36.84
C LYS A 189 -7.77 11.19 36.33
N ALA A 190 -8.57 12.20 36.68
CA ALA A 190 -9.95 12.30 36.21
C ALA A 190 -10.04 12.37 34.67
N ARG A 191 -9.14 13.12 34.02
CA ARG A 191 -9.07 13.17 32.55
C ARG A 191 -8.68 11.82 31.94
N HIS A 192 -7.73 11.12 32.54
CA HIS A 192 -7.31 9.79 32.10
C HIS A 192 -8.45 8.77 32.23
N GLU A 193 -9.14 8.75 33.37
CA GLU A 193 -10.30 7.88 33.61
C GLU A 193 -11.44 8.17 32.63
N ALA A 194 -11.74 9.44 32.37
CA ALA A 194 -12.76 9.82 31.38
C ALA A 194 -12.40 9.35 29.96
N ALA A 195 -11.13 9.53 29.54
CA ALA A 195 -10.67 9.06 28.24
C ALA A 195 -10.73 7.52 28.15
N MET A 196 -10.31 6.81 29.20
CA MET A 196 -10.37 5.35 29.28
C MET A 196 -11.81 4.86 29.17
N SER A 197 -12.77 5.53 29.81
CA SER A 197 -14.19 5.18 29.72
C SER A 197 -14.71 5.29 28.29
N ILE A 198 -14.39 6.37 27.58
CA ILE A 198 -14.81 6.56 26.18
C ILE A 198 -14.24 5.46 25.28
N LEU A 199 -12.96 5.13 25.44
CA LEU A 199 -12.33 4.05 24.68
C LEU A 199 -12.95 2.68 25.01
N ALA A 200 -13.27 2.44 26.28
CA ALA A 200 -13.93 1.20 26.71
C ALA A 200 -15.31 1.03 26.09
N ASP A 201 -16.09 2.12 26.02
CA ASP A 201 -17.42 2.13 25.40
C ASP A 201 -17.31 1.79 23.90
N GLU A 202 -16.37 2.42 23.19
CA GLU A 202 -16.10 2.14 21.77
C GLU A 202 -15.72 0.67 21.52
N ILE A 203 -14.81 0.12 22.33
CA ILE A 203 -14.42 -1.31 22.22
C ILE A 203 -15.60 -2.23 22.52
N THR A 204 -16.44 -1.87 23.50
CA THR A 204 -17.65 -2.63 23.83
C THR A 204 -18.63 -2.62 22.65
N GLU A 205 -18.75 -1.50 21.94
CA GLU A 205 -19.60 -1.38 20.74
C GLU A 205 -19.11 -2.24 19.57
N LEU A 206 -17.80 -2.48 19.44
CA LEU A 206 -17.23 -3.39 18.43
C LEU A 206 -17.72 -4.84 18.57
N ARG A 207 -18.15 -5.24 19.78
CA ARG A 207 -18.65 -6.58 20.12
C ARG A 207 -17.70 -7.69 19.64
N ALA A 208 -16.41 -7.47 19.80
CA ALA A 208 -15.35 -8.40 19.40
C ALA A 208 -14.22 -8.37 20.43
N THR A 209 -13.56 -9.52 20.60
CA THR A 209 -12.34 -9.63 21.37
C THR A 209 -11.14 -9.10 20.58
N THR A 210 -10.05 -8.73 21.27
CA THR A 210 -8.79 -8.32 20.62
C THR A 210 -8.29 -9.36 19.61
N ASP A 211 -8.45 -10.65 19.90
CA ASP A 211 -8.04 -11.74 19.01
C ASP A 211 -8.91 -11.85 17.74
N GLU A 212 -10.21 -11.62 17.86
CA GLU A 212 -11.12 -11.56 16.71
C GLU A 212 -10.80 -10.35 15.83
N LEU A 213 -10.55 -9.19 16.43
CA LEU A 213 -10.15 -7.97 15.71
C LEU A 213 -8.80 -8.18 15.00
N TYR A 214 -7.83 -8.80 15.66
CA TYR A 214 -6.56 -9.17 15.04
C TYR A 214 -6.75 -10.11 13.85
N THR A 215 -7.63 -11.10 13.99
CA THR A 215 -7.94 -12.05 12.91
C THR A 215 -8.54 -11.34 11.70
N ARG A 216 -9.48 -10.40 11.91
CA ARG A 216 -10.07 -9.57 10.83
C ARG A 216 -9.01 -8.72 10.15
N TYR A 217 -8.21 -7.99 10.93
CA TYR A 217 -7.09 -7.18 10.43
C TYR A 217 -6.13 -8.02 9.58
N ARG A 218 -5.70 -9.20 10.06
CA ARG A 218 -4.82 -10.11 9.33
C ARG A 218 -5.43 -10.59 8.03
N ALA A 219 -6.72 -10.93 8.01
CA ALA A 219 -7.42 -11.35 6.81
C ALA A 219 -7.45 -10.24 5.74
N THR A 220 -7.71 -8.99 6.15
CA THR A 220 -7.71 -7.83 5.26
C THR A 220 -6.31 -7.55 4.69
N VAL A 221 -5.26 -7.62 5.52
CA VAL A 221 -3.86 -7.48 5.08
C VAL A 221 -3.45 -8.57 4.09
N GLU A 222 -3.81 -9.82 4.36
CA GLU A 222 -3.50 -10.95 3.46
C GLU A 222 -4.28 -10.84 2.13
N HIS A 223 -5.50 -10.32 2.17
CA HIS A 223 -6.26 -10.02 0.96
C HIS A 223 -5.55 -8.96 0.10
N GLU A 224 -5.11 -7.86 0.70
CA GLU A 224 -4.35 -6.81 0.03
C GLU A 224 -3.03 -7.35 -0.55
N HIS A 225 -2.30 -8.15 0.23
CA HIS A 225 -1.04 -8.75 -0.23
C HIS A 225 -1.26 -9.58 -1.50
N ARG A 226 -2.27 -10.46 -1.48
CA ARG A 226 -2.62 -11.26 -2.66
C ARG A 226 -3.05 -10.39 -3.85
N ARG A 227 -3.74 -9.27 -3.61
CA ARG A 227 -4.06 -8.29 -4.67
C ARG A 227 -2.78 -7.75 -5.31
N ARG A 228 -1.83 -7.27 -4.51
CA ARG A 228 -0.55 -6.73 -4.99
C ARG A 228 0.27 -7.77 -5.75
N LEU A 229 0.31 -9.02 -5.28
CA LEU A 229 0.97 -10.11 -5.98
C LEU A 229 0.35 -10.39 -7.35
N ARG A 230 -0.99 -10.37 -7.47
CA ARG A 230 -1.65 -10.51 -8.78
C ARG A 230 -1.28 -9.37 -9.73
N HIS A 231 -1.22 -8.13 -9.23
CA HIS A 231 -0.76 -6.99 -10.02
C HIS A 231 0.66 -7.16 -10.55
N VAL A 232 1.57 -7.72 -9.75
CA VAL A 232 2.95 -8.02 -10.16
C VAL A 232 2.94 -9.13 -11.21
N ALA A 233 2.31 -10.27 -10.90
CA ALA A 233 2.25 -11.43 -11.79
C ALA A 233 1.67 -11.09 -13.17
N VAL A 234 0.56 -10.35 -13.22
CA VAL A 234 -0.02 -9.90 -14.49
C VAL A 234 0.94 -9.01 -15.27
N ARG A 235 1.72 -8.14 -14.62
CA ARG A 235 2.70 -7.30 -15.32
C ARG A 235 3.88 -8.10 -15.84
N ASP A 236 4.30 -9.15 -15.12
CA ASP A 236 5.33 -10.08 -15.60
C ASP A 236 4.84 -10.81 -16.86
N GLU A 237 3.57 -11.22 -16.90
CA GLU A 237 2.94 -11.79 -18.10
C GLU A 237 2.87 -10.78 -19.26
N LEU A 238 2.42 -9.55 -18.99
CA LEU A 238 2.33 -8.48 -19.99
C LEU A 238 3.72 -8.09 -20.54
N ALA A 239 4.79 -8.24 -19.76
CA ALA A 239 6.16 -8.00 -20.22
C ALA A 239 6.63 -9.00 -21.30
N GLN A 240 6.00 -10.17 -21.38
CA GLN A 240 6.31 -11.20 -22.39
C GLN A 240 5.52 -11.01 -23.69
N LEU A 241 4.61 -10.04 -23.74
CA LEU A 241 3.83 -9.78 -24.93
C LEU A 241 4.71 -9.37 -26.12
N PRO A 242 4.35 -9.77 -27.34
CA PRO A 242 5.06 -9.32 -28.51
C PRO A 242 4.87 -7.82 -28.73
N GLN A 243 5.90 -7.17 -29.28
CA GLN A 243 5.74 -5.85 -29.85
C GLN A 243 4.93 -5.95 -31.15
N LEU A 244 3.86 -5.17 -31.25
CA LEU A 244 3.02 -5.05 -32.44
C LEU A 244 3.44 -3.82 -33.25
N PHE A 245 3.66 -4.05 -34.55
CA PHE A 245 3.93 -2.98 -35.50
C PHE A 245 2.63 -2.56 -36.20
N ILE A 246 2.38 -1.26 -36.19
CA ILE A 246 1.27 -0.62 -36.90
C ILE A 246 1.81 0.13 -38.11
N ALA A 247 1.08 0.09 -39.22
CA ALA A 247 1.48 0.81 -40.43
C ALA A 247 1.31 2.33 -40.22
N VAL A 248 2.30 3.10 -40.65
CA VAL A 248 2.27 4.58 -40.65
C VAL A 248 1.57 5.09 -41.89
#